data_AF-A0A9Q0N5R8-F1
#
_entry.id   AF-A0A9Q0N5R8-F1
#
_cell.length_a   1.000
_cell.length_b   1.000
_cell.length_c   1.000
_cell.angle_alpha   90.00
_cell.angle_beta   90.00
_cell.angle_gamma   90.00
#
_symmetry.space_group_name_H-M   'P 1'
#
loop_
_entity.id
_entity.type
_entity.pdbx_description
1 polymer ?
#
loop_
_entity_poly.entity_id
_entity_poly.type
_entity_poly.pdbx_seq_one_letter_code
_entity_poly.pdbx_strand_id
1 'polypeptide(L)'
;MNMCESGIALIVMGPSACEKMSNGIPLTDDDRFPWLKTVRQHLVEAYQQSVVNDSDSNLTKVRVVVACSALKKIYRDILRGSYAGLEDALGLKLKTNFVFLNCSERVLIERIGSREGHFMKPNMLQSQLNALQKPDVDEGAITVNGDESLSTIIAEVAKCLTEWYTI
;
A
#
# COMPACT_ATOMS: atom_id res chain seq x y z
N MET A 1 6.08 28.70 14.21
CA MET A 1 6.61 27.63 15.09
C MET A 1 5.41 26.81 15.53
N ASN A 2 5.20 25.66 14.91
CA ASN A 2 4.48 24.50 15.47
C ASN A 2 4.75 23.33 14.53
N MET A 3 5.53 22.38 15.05
CA MET A 3 6.06 21.21 14.36
C MET A 3 4.89 20.27 14.04
N CYS A 4 4.63 20.09 12.74
CA CYS A 4 3.72 19.07 12.26
C CYS A 4 4.54 17.78 12.09
N GLU A 5 4.84 17.08 13.19
CA GLU A 5 5.44 15.75 13.12
C GLU A 5 4.35 14.72 12.81
N SER A 6 3.85 14.76 11.58
CA SER A 6 3.06 13.66 11.01
C SER A 6 4.04 12.57 10.59
N GLY A 7 4.24 11.55 11.42
CA GLY A 7 5.06 10.39 11.09
C GLY A 7 4.47 9.60 9.91
N ILE A 8 4.89 9.91 8.69
CA ILE A 8 4.57 9.12 7.50
C ILE A 8 5.59 7.96 7.44
N ALA A 9 5.18 6.77 7.86
CA ALA A 9 5.97 5.57 7.61
C ALA A 9 5.75 5.10 6.15
N LEU A 10 6.64 5.54 5.25
CA LEU A 10 6.66 5.06 3.87
C LEU A 10 7.35 3.69 3.81
N ILE A 11 6.58 2.62 3.67
CA ILE A 11 7.13 1.26 3.58
C ILE A 11 7.26 0.88 2.10
N VAL A 12 8.49 0.73 1.61
CA VAL A 12 8.85 0.33 0.24
C VAL A 12 9.39 -1.10 0.27
N MET A 13 9.06 -1.91 -0.75
CA MET A 13 9.44 -3.32 -0.94
C MET A 13 10.86 -3.67 -0.42
N GLY A 14 10.99 -4.83 0.24
CA GLY A 14 12.25 -5.27 0.84
C GLY A 14 13.36 -5.60 -0.16
N PRO A 15 14.66 -5.57 0.25
CA PRO A 15 15.82 -5.65 -0.66
C PRO A 15 15.90 -6.92 -1.52
N SER A 16 15.53 -8.08 -0.98
CA SER A 16 15.53 -9.36 -1.73
C SER A 16 14.42 -9.42 -2.79
N ALA A 17 13.26 -8.83 -2.48
CA ALA A 17 12.15 -8.72 -3.42
C ALA A 17 12.49 -7.74 -4.54
N CYS A 18 13.21 -6.66 -4.22
CA CYS A 18 13.86 -5.85 -5.24
C CYS A 18 14.74 -6.77 -6.09
N GLU A 19 15.85 -7.31 -5.57
CA GLU A 19 16.85 -8.08 -6.33
C GLU A 19 16.27 -9.11 -7.33
N LYS A 20 15.28 -9.92 -6.92
CA LYS A 20 14.58 -10.84 -7.83
C LYS A 20 13.93 -10.10 -9.00
N MET A 21 13.21 -9.00 -8.74
CA MET A 21 12.60 -8.18 -9.77
C MET A 21 13.63 -7.50 -10.69
N SER A 22 14.83 -7.07 -10.22
CA SER A 22 15.87 -6.51 -11.14
C SER A 22 16.38 -7.56 -12.10
N ASN A 23 16.48 -8.80 -11.60
CA ASN A 23 16.90 -9.94 -12.40
C ASN A 23 15.78 -10.43 -13.34
N GLY A 24 14.61 -9.78 -13.33
CA GLY A 24 13.46 -10.14 -14.17
C GLY A 24 12.76 -11.41 -13.68
N ILE A 25 12.94 -11.78 -12.42
CA ILE A 25 12.32 -12.93 -11.78
C ILE A 25 11.04 -12.45 -11.09
N PRO A 26 9.84 -12.90 -11.52
CA PRO A 26 8.60 -12.58 -10.84
C PRO A 26 8.61 -13.13 -9.42
N LEU A 27 8.13 -12.33 -8.47
CA LEU A 27 7.93 -12.80 -7.10
C LEU A 27 6.81 -13.85 -7.08
N THR A 28 6.95 -14.86 -6.23
CA THR A 28 5.90 -15.82 -5.90
C THR A 28 5.05 -15.35 -4.73
N ASP A 29 4.03 -16.11 -4.35
CA ASP A 29 3.26 -15.82 -3.14
C ASP A 29 4.15 -16.01 -1.90
N ASP A 30 4.97 -17.06 -1.86
CA ASP A 30 5.95 -17.33 -0.79
C ASP A 30 6.97 -16.20 -0.60
N ASP A 31 7.31 -15.48 -1.68
CA ASP A 31 8.14 -14.29 -1.61
C ASP A 31 7.41 -13.08 -1.01
N ARG A 32 6.10 -12.97 -1.25
CA ARG A 32 5.29 -11.82 -0.83
C ARG A 32 4.73 -11.96 0.58
N PHE A 33 4.38 -13.17 1.01
CA PHE A 33 3.78 -13.42 2.32
C PHE A 33 4.63 -12.88 3.49
N PRO A 34 5.94 -13.19 3.60
CA PRO A 34 6.79 -12.67 4.67
C PRO A 34 6.85 -11.15 4.65
N TRP A 35 6.99 -10.54 3.46
CA TRP A 35 7.01 -9.10 3.31
C TRP A 35 5.71 -8.44 3.79
N LEU A 36 4.55 -8.98 3.39
CA LEU A 36 3.25 -8.46 3.81
C LEU A 36 3.06 -8.57 5.33
N LYS A 37 3.58 -9.63 5.96
CA LYS A 37 3.62 -9.76 7.43
C LYS A 37 4.48 -8.65 8.05
N THR A 38 5.66 -8.35 7.51
CA THR A 38 6.52 -7.25 7.97
C THR A 38 5.83 -5.89 7.84
N VAL A 39 5.21 -5.59 6.69
CA VAL A 39 4.42 -4.35 6.51
C VAL A 39 3.32 -4.27 7.58
N ARG A 40 2.57 -5.36 7.77
CA ARG A 40 1.49 -5.43 8.76
C ARG A 40 1.99 -5.18 10.18
N GLN A 41 3.13 -5.77 10.55
CA GLN A 41 3.74 -5.60 11.86
C GLN A 41 4.10 -4.12 12.11
N HIS A 42 4.78 -3.47 11.17
CA HIS A 42 5.09 -2.04 11.29
C HIS A 42 3.85 -1.15 11.38
N LEU A 43 2.76 -1.50 10.68
CA LEU A 43 1.48 -0.80 10.83
C LEU A 43 0.92 -0.93 12.25
N VAL A 44 1.05 -2.09 12.91
CA VAL A 44 0.62 -2.26 14.30
C VAL A 44 1.53 -1.51 15.27
N GLU A 45 2.85 -1.60 15.09
CA GLU A 45 3.81 -0.91 15.95
C GLU A 45 3.58 0.61 15.92
N ALA A 46 3.42 1.19 14.72
CA ALA A 46 3.12 2.61 14.55
C ALA A 46 1.78 3.00 15.21
N TYR A 47 0.76 2.14 15.11
CA TYR A 47 -0.52 2.36 15.78
C TYR A 47 -0.37 2.31 17.31
N GLN A 48 0.31 1.30 17.85
CA GLN A 48 0.50 1.15 19.30
C GLN A 48 1.29 2.32 19.90
N GLN A 49 2.35 2.77 19.23
CA GLN A 49 3.10 3.97 19.64
C GLN A 49 2.23 5.22 19.68
N SER A 50 1.25 5.33 18.78
CA SER A 50 0.30 6.46 18.76
C SER A 50 -0.64 6.48 19.96
N VAL A 51 -1.06 5.31 20.45
CA VAL A 51 -1.98 5.17 21.58
C VAL A 51 -1.27 5.42 22.92
N VAL A 52 -0.01 5.01 23.05
CA VAL A 52 0.77 5.16 24.31
C VAL A 52 1.09 6.63 24.62
N ASN A 53 1.21 7.48 23.60
CA ASN A 53 1.51 8.90 23.77
C ASN A 53 0.26 9.79 23.96
N ASP A 54 -0.93 9.19 24.03
CA ASP A 54 -2.25 9.86 24.06
C ASP A 54 -2.72 10.15 25.51
N SER A 55 -1.80 10.52 26.40
CA SER A 55 -2.15 11.06 27.73
C SER A 55 -2.46 12.56 27.71
N ASP A 56 -2.33 13.22 26.55
CA ASP A 56 -2.62 14.65 26.37
C ASP A 56 -3.47 14.84 25.11
N SER A 57 -4.74 15.20 25.31
CA SER A 57 -5.89 15.01 24.40
C SER A 57 -5.90 15.91 23.15
N ASN A 58 -4.76 16.22 22.56
CA ASN A 58 -4.65 17.09 21.39
C ASN A 58 -3.58 16.66 20.37
N LEU A 59 -2.99 15.46 20.50
CA LEU A 59 -1.97 15.00 19.55
C LEU A 59 -2.53 14.12 18.42
N THR A 60 -2.11 14.50 17.22
CA THR A 60 -2.34 13.93 15.89
C THR A 60 -2.35 12.39 15.88
N LYS A 61 -3.50 11.77 15.57
CA LYS A 61 -3.58 10.33 15.22
C LYS A 61 -2.46 9.99 14.23
N VAL A 62 -1.58 9.03 14.56
CA VAL A 62 -0.52 8.58 13.65
C VAL A 62 -1.16 7.99 12.40
N ARG A 63 -0.72 8.44 11.23
CA ARG A 63 -1.24 8.02 9.92
C ARG A 63 -0.11 7.45 9.11
N VAL A 64 -0.28 6.21 8.69
CA VAL A 64 0.72 5.50 7.88
C VAL A 64 0.19 5.33 6.46
N VAL A 65 1.01 5.72 5.47
CA VAL A 65 0.73 5.52 4.05
C VAL A 65 1.76 4.56 3.49
N VAL A 66 1.28 3.44 2.94
CA VAL A 66 2.13 2.40 2.37
C VAL A 66 1.92 2.33 0.86
N ALA A 67 3.01 2.41 0.11
CA ALA A 67 3.01 2.05 -1.31
C ALA A 67 3.26 0.54 -1.43
N CYS A 68 2.20 -0.24 -1.67
CA CYS A 68 2.27 -1.69 -1.82
C CYS A 68 1.55 -2.13 -3.08
N SER A 69 2.10 -3.11 -3.80
CA SER A 69 1.42 -3.67 -4.98
C SER A 69 0.13 -4.40 -4.61
N ALA A 70 0.07 -5.04 -3.43
CA ALA A 70 -1.13 -5.68 -2.84
C ALA A 70 -2.11 -6.28 -3.87
N LEU A 71 -1.56 -7.00 -4.85
CA LEU A 71 -2.22 -7.35 -6.10
C LEU A 71 -3.43 -8.26 -5.90
N LYS A 72 -3.37 -9.15 -4.91
CA LYS A 72 -4.40 -10.14 -4.63
C LYS A 72 -5.24 -9.73 -3.41
N LYS A 73 -6.50 -10.15 -3.37
CA LYS A 73 -7.41 -9.92 -2.23
C LYS A 73 -6.81 -10.44 -0.92
N ILE A 74 -6.21 -11.63 -0.94
CA ILE A 74 -5.53 -12.23 0.22
C ILE A 74 -4.42 -11.32 0.79
N TYR A 75 -3.72 -10.56 -0.05
CA TYR A 75 -2.69 -9.62 0.41
C TYR A 75 -3.30 -8.43 1.14
N ARG A 76 -4.43 -7.92 0.63
CA ARG A 76 -5.19 -6.84 1.28
C ARG A 76 -5.79 -7.31 2.60
N ASP A 77 -6.23 -8.57 2.67
CA ASP A 77 -6.76 -9.18 3.90
C ASP A 77 -5.67 -9.40 4.97
N ILE A 78 -4.44 -9.73 4.57
CA ILE A 78 -3.28 -9.74 5.49
C ILE A 78 -3.05 -8.35 6.08
N LEU A 79 -3.02 -7.31 5.23
CA LEU A 79 -2.79 -5.93 5.67
C LEU A 79 -3.90 -5.38 6.57
N ARG A 80 -5.16 -5.81 6.36
CA ARG A 80 -6.31 -5.51 7.25
C ARG A 80 -6.30 -6.30 8.56
N GLY A 81 -5.54 -7.40 8.64
CA GLY A 81 -5.61 -8.34 9.75
C GLY A 81 -6.87 -9.21 9.74
N SER A 82 -7.46 -9.46 8.57
CA SER A 82 -8.61 -10.37 8.40
C SER A 82 -8.21 -11.76 7.86
N TYR A 83 -6.92 -11.99 7.56
CA TYR A 83 -6.43 -13.28 7.10
C TYR A 83 -6.33 -14.30 8.23
N ALA A 84 -7.09 -15.40 8.13
CA ALA A 84 -7.18 -16.43 9.18
C ALA A 84 -5.86 -17.18 9.45
N GLY A 85 -4.95 -17.25 8.47
CA GLY A 85 -3.64 -17.90 8.63
C GLY A 85 -2.56 -17.02 9.28
N LEU A 86 -2.92 -15.85 9.80
CA LEU A 86 -2.06 -15.08 10.71
C LEU A 86 -2.28 -15.62 12.13
N GLU A 87 -1.60 -16.73 12.49
CA GLU A 87 -1.66 -17.28 13.85
C GLU A 87 -0.92 -16.40 14.88
N ASP A 88 -0.11 -15.42 14.46
CA ASP A 88 0.77 -14.67 15.35
C ASP A 88 0.28 -13.26 15.75
N ALA A 89 0.03 -13.17 17.05
CA ALA A 89 0.46 -12.13 18.00
C ALA A 89 -0.19 -10.75 18.03
N LEU A 90 -0.84 -10.25 16.97
CA LEU A 90 -1.30 -8.85 16.99
C LEU A 90 -2.81 -8.66 17.18
N GLY A 91 -3.67 -9.61 16.79
CA GLY A 91 -5.13 -9.67 17.07
C GLY A 91 -5.97 -8.43 16.70
N LEU A 92 -5.33 -7.35 16.27
CA LEU A 92 -5.87 -6.03 16.07
C LEU A 92 -6.36 -5.96 14.65
N LYS A 93 -7.62 -5.58 14.47
CA LYS A 93 -8.12 -5.12 13.18
C LYS A 93 -7.82 -3.64 13.08
N LEU A 94 -6.90 -3.26 12.18
CA LEU A 94 -6.68 -1.85 11.87
C LEU A 94 -7.67 -1.44 10.77
N LYS A 95 -8.17 -0.21 10.85
CA LYS A 95 -8.91 0.41 9.75
C LYS A 95 -7.91 0.71 8.63
N THR A 96 -7.74 -0.26 7.72
CA THR A 96 -6.87 -0.13 6.55
C THR A 96 -7.72 0.11 5.31
N ASN A 97 -7.65 1.34 4.79
CA ASN A 97 -8.31 1.70 3.54
C ASN A 97 -7.32 1.56 2.37
N PHE A 98 -7.84 1.26 1.18
CA PHE A 98 -7.04 1.08 -0.02
C PHE A 98 -7.40 2.14 -1.07
N VAL A 99 -6.37 2.70 -1.70
CA VAL A 99 -6.51 3.50 -2.92
C VAL A 99 -5.98 2.66 -4.07
N PHE A 100 -6.86 2.27 -4.97
CA PHE A 100 -6.52 1.52 -6.18
C PHE A 100 -6.39 2.48 -7.36
N LEU A 101 -5.15 2.68 -7.81
CA LEU A 101 -4.86 3.43 -9.02
C LEU A 101 -5.11 2.52 -10.23
N ASN A 102 -6.27 2.68 -10.85
CA ASN A 102 -6.62 1.91 -12.04
C ASN A 102 -6.01 2.60 -13.26
N CYS A 103 -4.87 2.08 -13.71
CA CYS A 103 -4.20 2.53 -14.93
C CYS A 103 -4.45 1.53 -16.07
N SER A 104 -4.58 2.01 -17.30
CA SER A 104 -4.51 1.16 -18.48
C SER A 104 -3.10 0.61 -18.66
N GLU A 105 -3.01 -0.60 -19.21
CA GLU A 105 -1.73 -1.23 -19.54
C GLU A 105 -0.85 -0.34 -20.42
N ARG A 106 -1.46 0.34 -21.40
CA ARG A 106 -0.78 1.29 -22.29
C ARG A 106 -0.06 2.40 -21.50
N VAL A 107 -0.75 3.04 -20.55
CA VAL A 107 -0.17 4.11 -19.72
C VAL A 107 0.90 3.56 -18.78
N LEU A 108 0.72 2.35 -18.25
CA LEU A 108 1.74 1.70 -17.42
C LEU A 108 3.03 1.43 -18.21
N ILE A 109 2.92 0.90 -19.44
CA ILE A 109 4.07 0.67 -20.33
C ILE A 109 4.79 1.99 -20.61
N GLU A 110 4.05 3.03 -20.99
CA GLU A 110 4.60 4.35 -21.29
C GLU A 110 5.36 4.93 -20.09
N ARG A 111 4.75 4.91 -18.89
CA ARG A 111 5.36 5.43 -17.67
C ARG A 111 6.54 4.62 -17.16
N ILE A 112 6.56 3.31 -17.38
CA ILE A 112 7.72 2.48 -17.02
C ILE A 112 8.86 2.76 -18.00
N GLY A 113 8.57 2.87 -19.29
CA GLY A 113 9.56 3.13 -20.35
C GLY A 113 10.18 4.53 -20.28
N SER A 114 9.44 5.53 -19.77
CA SER A 114 9.93 6.92 -19.68
C SER A 114 10.81 7.20 -18.46
N ARG A 115 10.92 6.28 -17.50
CA ARG A 115 11.71 6.52 -16.29
C ARG A 115 13.13 5.97 -16.45
N GLU A 116 14.12 6.84 -16.28
CA GLU A 116 15.52 6.43 -16.23
C GLU A 116 15.83 5.70 -14.90
N GLY A 117 16.56 4.59 -14.96
CA GLY A 117 17.13 3.94 -13.77
C GLY A 117 16.28 2.90 -13.03
N HIS A 118 15.24 2.31 -13.64
CA HIS A 118 14.35 1.39 -12.91
C HIS A 118 14.56 -0.12 -13.11
N PHE A 119 14.30 -0.80 -11.98
CA PHE A 119 14.28 -2.24 -11.69
C PHE A 119 13.32 -3.10 -12.53
N MET A 120 12.39 -2.52 -13.29
CA MET A 120 11.22 -3.23 -13.83
C MET A 120 11.31 -3.38 -15.35
N LYS A 121 11.62 -4.60 -15.80
CA LYS A 121 11.59 -4.97 -17.23
C LYS A 121 10.13 -5.12 -17.72
N PRO A 122 9.83 -4.95 -19.02
CA PRO A 122 8.47 -5.05 -19.56
C PRO A 122 7.73 -6.36 -19.22
N ASN A 123 8.46 -7.47 -19.16
CA ASN A 123 7.92 -8.78 -18.77
C ASN A 123 7.41 -8.82 -17.31
N MET A 124 7.93 -7.96 -16.43
CA MET A 124 7.47 -7.85 -15.05
C MET A 124 6.10 -7.19 -14.95
N LEU A 125 5.79 -6.21 -15.81
CA LEU A 125 4.48 -5.57 -15.84
C LEU A 125 3.38 -6.61 -16.13
N GLN A 126 3.58 -7.45 -17.14
CA GLN A 126 2.61 -8.49 -17.49
C GLN A 126 2.34 -9.44 -16.33
N SER A 127 3.39 -9.86 -15.61
CA SER A 127 3.24 -10.74 -14.45
C SER A 127 2.40 -10.11 -13.33
N GLN A 128 2.50 -8.80 -13.14
CA GLN A 128 1.76 -8.06 -12.13
C GLN A 128 0.30 -7.87 -12.54
N LEU A 129 0.06 -7.53 -13.82
CA LEU A 129 -1.29 -7.44 -14.39
C LEU A 129 -2.02 -8.77 -14.32
N ASN A 130 -1.34 -9.88 -14.61
CA ASN A 130 -1.93 -11.22 -14.52
C ASN A 130 -2.25 -11.61 -13.06
N ALA A 131 -1.48 -11.12 -12.09
CA ALA A 131 -1.71 -11.38 -10.67
C ALA A 131 -2.73 -10.41 -10.02
N LEU A 132 -3.09 -9.33 -10.72
CA LEU A 132 -3.97 -8.29 -10.20
C LEU A 132 -5.41 -8.79 -10.08
N GLN A 133 -5.88 -8.87 -8.85
CA GLN A 133 -7.29 -8.99 -8.50
C GLN A 133 -7.76 -7.60 -8.07
N LYS A 134 -8.56 -6.95 -8.93
CA LYS A 134 -9.14 -5.64 -8.63
C LYS A 134 -9.89 -5.69 -7.29
N PRO A 135 -9.89 -4.61 -6.49
CA PRO A 135 -10.67 -4.58 -5.27
C PRO A 135 -12.16 -4.76 -5.54
N ASP A 136 -12.81 -5.60 -4.75
CA ASP A 136 -14.25 -5.75 -4.75
C ASP A 136 -14.94 -4.62 -3.97
N VAL A 137 -16.24 -4.43 -4.17
CA VAL A 137 -17.03 -3.35 -3.56
C VAL A 137 -17.06 -3.46 -2.02
N ASP A 138 -17.05 -4.68 -1.49
CA ASP A 138 -17.04 -4.98 -0.05
C ASP A 138 -15.71 -4.64 0.62
N GLU A 139 -14.63 -4.46 -0.15
CA GLU A 139 -13.31 -4.12 0.37
C GLU A 139 -13.18 -2.65 0.75
N GLY A 140 -14.14 -1.80 0.37
CA GLY A 140 -14.14 -0.36 0.68
C GLY A 140 -12.97 0.41 0.06
N ALA A 141 -12.35 -0.15 -0.99
CA ALA A 141 -11.26 0.51 -1.70
C ALA A 141 -11.81 1.61 -2.61
N ILE A 142 -11.14 2.76 -2.61
CA ILE A 142 -11.43 3.83 -3.57
C ILE A 142 -10.63 3.56 -4.83
N THR A 143 -11.30 3.60 -5.98
CA THR A 143 -10.66 3.49 -7.29
C THR A 143 -10.48 4.88 -7.88
N VAL A 144 -9.25 5.22 -8.25
CA VAL A 144 -8.88 6.49 -8.88
C VAL A 144 -8.37 6.21 -10.29
N ASN A 145 -8.73 7.07 -11.25
CA ASN A 145 -8.23 6.95 -12.61
C ASN A 145 -6.73 7.26 -12.64
N GLY A 146 -5.92 6.22 -12.80
CA GLY A 146 -4.47 6.35 -12.84
C GLY A 146 -3.93 6.84 -14.18
N ASP A 147 -4.75 6.94 -15.22
CA ASP A 147 -4.34 7.43 -16.55
C ASP A 147 -4.17 8.96 -16.58
N GLU A 148 -4.76 9.65 -15.60
CA GLU A 148 -4.70 11.10 -15.47
C GLU A 148 -3.30 11.63 -15.11
N SER A 149 -3.14 12.95 -15.20
CA SER A 149 -1.94 13.63 -14.71
C SER A 149 -1.73 13.43 -13.19
N LEU A 150 -0.48 13.48 -12.75
CA LEU A 150 -0.15 13.31 -11.33
C LEU A 150 -0.89 14.30 -10.41
N SER A 151 -1.04 15.56 -10.84
CA SER A 151 -1.78 16.58 -10.08
C SER A 151 -3.26 16.22 -9.94
N THR A 152 -3.87 15.65 -10.98
CA THR A 152 -5.27 15.21 -10.96
C THR A 152 -5.44 14.01 -10.04
N ILE A 153 -4.55 13.02 -10.14
CA ILE A 153 -4.55 11.85 -9.24
C ILE A 153 -4.41 12.29 -7.78
N ILE A 154 -3.48 13.19 -7.48
CA ILE A 154 -3.29 13.71 -6.11
C ILE A 154 -4.55 14.42 -5.61
N ALA A 155 -5.18 15.26 -6.43
CA ALA A 155 -6.40 15.98 -6.06
C ALA A 155 -7.57 15.03 -5.79
N GLU A 156 -7.74 14.01 -6.63
CA GLU A 156 -8.80 13.00 -6.47
C GLU A 156 -8.58 12.16 -5.21
N VAL A 157 -7.35 11.66 -5.00
CA VAL A 157 -6.99 10.93 -3.78
C VAL A 157 -7.20 11.80 -2.55
N ALA A 158 -6.76 13.06 -2.55
CA ALA A 158 -6.93 13.96 -1.42
C ALA A 158 -8.41 14.19 -1.09
N LYS A 159 -9.26 14.38 -2.11
CA LYS A 159 -10.72 14.49 -1.92
C LYS A 159 -11.29 13.22 -1.27
N CYS A 160 -10.99 12.06 -1.84
CA CYS A 160 -11.42 10.77 -1.32
C CYS A 160 -10.94 10.50 0.12
N LEU A 161 -9.71 10.90 0.43
CA LEU A 161 -9.16 10.81 1.78
C LEU A 161 -9.96 11.66 2.77
N THR A 162 -10.40 12.88 2.41
CA THR A 162 -11.21 13.72 3.31
C THR A 162 -12.54 13.06 3.70
N GLU A 163 -13.16 12.29 2.80
CA GLU A 163 -14.39 11.54 3.10
C GLU A 163 -14.16 10.46 4.18
N TRP A 164 -12.99 9.83 4.21
CA TRP A 164 -12.63 8.87 5.27
C TRP A 164 -12.32 9.53 6.62
N TYR A 165 -12.11 10.85 6.65
CA TYR A 165 -11.71 11.61 7.83
C TYR A 165 -12.81 12.49 8.42
N THR A 166 -13.97 12.64 7.76
CA THR A 166 -15.08 13.51 8.23
C THR A 166 -16.10 12.75 9.09
N ILE A 167 -15.76 11.55 9.59
CA ILE A 167 -16.61 10.72 10.47
C ILE A 167 -15.89 10.46 11.80
#